data_AF-A0A7C2YVS6-F1
#
_entry.id   AF-A0A7C2YVS6-F1
#
_cell.length_a   1.000
_cell.length_b   1.000
_cell.length_c   1.000
_cell.angle_alpha   90.00
_cell.angle_beta   90.00
_cell.angle_gamma   90.00
#
_symmetry.space_group_name_H-M   'P 1'
#
loop_
_entity.id
_entity.type
_entity.pdbx_description
1 polymer ?
#
loop_
_entity_poly.entity_id
_entity_poly.type
_entity_poly.pdbx_seq_one_letter_code
_entity_poly.pdbx_strand_id
1 'polypeptide(L)'
;VPWVYTAVLATYGMTMPIVPARGPCLRCLFPDPPPPGTIPTCAEAGILGPVPAALAALQAATAIQVLVRSPDLVPGGLLRLDLWAGRAETTRVERAADCPCCGKRRFEFLSRPSRTTILCGDAVQVLPRTRGDLDLDGLAARLTPLGKVRLAGGVLVASLEGAQLTVFPDGRALVKRASPDRAQTLYDRYIAR
;
A
#
# COMPACT_ATOMS: atom_id res chain seq x y z
N VAL A 1 2.58 14.56 8.63
CA VAL A 1 3.66 13.62 9.01
C VAL A 1 4.59 13.46 7.83
N PRO A 2 5.90 13.69 7.97
CA PRO A 2 6.90 13.35 6.95
C PRO A 2 6.99 11.82 6.76
N TRP A 3 7.23 11.37 5.54
CA TRP A 3 7.40 9.95 5.23
C TRP A 3 8.24 9.77 3.96
N VAL A 4 8.73 8.56 3.71
CA VAL A 4 9.56 8.26 2.54
C VAL A 4 8.83 7.28 1.65
N TYR A 5 8.54 7.68 0.41
CA TYR A 5 7.96 6.82 -0.61
C TYR A 5 9.07 5.97 -1.22
N THR A 6 8.85 4.65 -1.35
CA THR A 6 9.77 3.74 -2.02
C THR A 6 8.97 2.70 -2.81
N ALA A 7 9.40 2.42 -4.04
CA ALA A 7 8.79 1.42 -4.92
C ALA A 7 9.88 0.65 -5.68
N VAL A 8 9.60 -0.62 -6.01
CA VAL A 8 10.52 -1.52 -6.71
C VAL A 8 9.74 -2.35 -7.73
N LEU A 9 10.33 -2.54 -8.92
CA LEU A 9 9.80 -3.39 -9.98
C LEU A 9 10.95 -3.88 -10.87
N ALA A 10 10.97 -5.16 -11.24
CA ALA A 10 12.02 -5.75 -12.06
C ALA A 10 13.42 -5.49 -11.48
N THR A 11 14.29 -4.77 -12.22
CA THR A 11 15.68 -4.47 -11.86
C THR A 11 15.86 -3.09 -11.23
N TYR A 12 14.79 -2.33 -11.07
CA TYR A 12 14.87 -0.92 -10.67
C TYR A 12 13.86 -0.54 -9.59
N GLY A 13 14.10 0.60 -8.99
CA GLY A 13 13.23 1.19 -7.99
C GLY A 13 13.39 2.69 -7.92
N MET A 14 12.59 3.30 -7.06
CA MET A 14 12.68 4.72 -6.78
C MET A 14 12.36 5.02 -5.32
N THR A 15 12.97 6.07 -4.78
CA THR A 15 12.68 6.57 -3.44
C THR A 15 12.62 8.09 -3.42
N MET A 16 11.71 8.65 -2.61
CA MET A 16 11.52 10.10 -2.50
C MET A 16 11.03 10.48 -1.10
N PRO A 17 11.70 11.42 -0.40
CA PRO A 17 11.18 11.99 0.83
C PRO A 17 9.97 12.91 0.55
N ILE A 18 8.87 12.64 1.24
CA ILE A 18 7.68 13.48 1.27
C ILE A 18 7.67 14.25 2.59
N VAL A 19 7.96 15.54 2.51
CA VAL A 19 7.98 16.44 3.68
C VAL A 19 6.87 17.48 3.50
N PRO A 20 5.68 17.28 4.11
CA PRO A 20 4.57 18.22 4.00
C PRO A 20 5.01 19.66 4.32
N ALA A 21 4.47 20.62 3.57
CA ALA A 21 4.79 22.06 3.62
C ALA A 21 6.21 22.47 3.17
N ARG A 22 7.17 21.54 3.02
CA ARG A 22 8.53 21.84 2.54
C ARG A 22 8.81 21.41 1.10
N GLY A 23 7.90 20.68 0.46
CA GLY A 23 8.10 20.15 -0.89
C GLY A 23 6.83 19.59 -1.52
N PRO A 24 6.96 18.88 -2.66
CA PRO A 24 5.84 18.21 -3.31
C PRO A 24 5.26 17.10 -2.41
N CYS A 25 3.98 16.80 -2.62
CA CYS A 25 3.39 15.57 -2.09
C CYS A 25 3.41 14.46 -3.17
N LEU A 26 3.04 13.23 -2.81
CA LEU A 26 2.95 12.13 -3.77
C LEU A 26 2.03 12.47 -4.97
N ARG A 27 0.98 13.27 -4.74
CA ARG A 27 0.05 13.75 -5.77
C ARG A 27 0.61 14.83 -6.69
N CYS A 28 1.80 15.37 -6.40
CA CYS A 28 2.55 16.16 -7.37
C CYS A 28 3.35 15.27 -8.33
N LEU A 29 3.80 14.09 -7.86
CA LEU A 29 4.50 13.10 -8.69
C LEU A 29 3.53 12.26 -9.52
N PHE A 30 2.45 11.79 -8.87
CA PHE A 30 1.39 10.99 -9.49
C PHE A 30 0.05 11.70 -9.24
N PRO A 31 -0.35 12.65 -10.12
CA PRO A 31 -1.59 13.41 -9.98
C PRO A 31 -2.81 12.51 -9.80
N ASP A 32 -2.89 11.49 -10.64
CA ASP A 32 -3.92 10.46 -10.61
C ASP A 32 -3.28 9.07 -10.39
N PRO A 33 -3.99 8.13 -9.74
CA PRO A 33 -3.55 6.75 -9.73
C PRO A 33 -3.48 6.22 -11.16
N PRO A 34 -2.46 5.41 -11.50
CA PRO A 34 -2.38 4.79 -12.82
C PRO A 34 -3.63 3.94 -13.08
N PRO A 35 -4.16 3.91 -14.32
CA PRO A 35 -5.31 3.08 -14.62
C PRO A 35 -5.03 1.60 -14.30
N PRO A 36 -6.02 0.82 -13.84
CA PRO A 36 -5.83 -0.59 -13.54
C PRO A 36 -5.21 -1.35 -14.72
N GLY A 37 -4.20 -2.18 -14.46
CA GLY A 37 -3.52 -3.00 -15.47
C GLY A 37 -2.48 -2.29 -16.34
N THR A 38 -2.22 -0.99 -16.12
CA THR A 38 -1.20 -0.24 -16.90
C THR A 38 0.23 -0.43 -16.43
N ILE A 39 0.41 -0.89 -15.20
CA ILE A 39 1.72 -1.19 -14.61
C ILE A 39 1.73 -2.69 -14.28
N PRO A 40 2.73 -3.45 -14.75
CA PRO A 40 2.80 -4.87 -14.44
C PRO A 40 3.04 -5.04 -12.94
N THR A 41 2.45 -6.10 -12.40
CA THR A 41 2.63 -6.50 -11.01
C THR A 41 4.01 -7.09 -10.78
N CYS A 42 4.43 -7.18 -9.51
CA CYS A 42 5.68 -7.86 -9.14
C CYS A 42 5.69 -9.34 -9.55
N ALA A 43 4.51 -9.97 -9.67
CA ALA A 43 4.38 -11.36 -10.12
C ALA A 43 4.57 -11.50 -11.64
N GLU A 44 4.22 -10.48 -12.42
CA GLU A 44 4.38 -10.46 -13.87
C GLU A 44 5.79 -10.01 -14.29
N ALA A 45 6.28 -8.93 -13.69
CA ALA A 45 7.58 -8.35 -14.04
C ALA A 45 8.77 -9.02 -13.33
N GLY A 46 8.50 -9.73 -12.22
CA GLY A 46 9.54 -10.20 -11.30
C GLY A 46 10.19 -9.07 -10.50
N ILE A 47 11.01 -9.45 -9.51
CA ILE A 47 11.86 -8.54 -8.74
C ILE A 47 13.25 -9.16 -8.61
N LEU A 48 14.27 -8.42 -9.01
CA LEU A 48 15.66 -8.76 -8.71
C LEU A 48 15.93 -8.53 -7.21
N GLY A 49 16.15 -9.62 -6.47
CA GLY A 49 16.22 -9.62 -4.99
C GLY A 49 17.12 -8.55 -4.33
N PRO A 50 18.30 -8.21 -4.89
CA PRO A 50 19.11 -7.10 -4.40
C PRO A 50 18.47 -5.71 -4.47
N VAL A 51 17.51 -5.47 -5.37
CA VAL A 51 16.90 -4.14 -5.58
C VAL A 51 16.11 -3.67 -4.35
N PRO A 52 15.19 -4.47 -3.77
CA PRO A 52 14.55 -4.10 -2.50
C PRO A 52 15.54 -3.81 -1.37
N ALA A 53 16.63 -4.58 -1.27
CA ALA A 53 17.63 -4.38 -0.21
C ALA A 53 18.34 -3.02 -0.36
N ALA A 54 18.78 -2.69 -1.58
CA ALA A 54 19.40 -1.40 -1.87
C ALA A 54 18.44 -0.22 -1.60
N LEU A 55 17.20 -0.32 -2.08
CA LEU A 55 16.18 0.73 -1.91
C LEU A 55 15.76 0.88 -0.44
N ALA A 56 15.71 -0.22 0.33
CA ALA A 56 15.43 -0.17 1.76
C ALA A 56 16.55 0.55 2.54
N ALA A 57 17.82 0.32 2.18
CA ALA A 57 18.95 1.05 2.79
C ALA A 57 18.87 2.55 2.49
N LEU A 58 18.57 2.94 1.26
CA LEU A 58 18.37 4.34 0.86
C LEU A 58 17.16 4.97 1.58
N GLN A 59 16.06 4.24 1.71
CA GLN A 59 14.88 4.68 2.44
C GLN A 59 15.18 4.92 3.92
N ALA A 60 15.92 4.00 4.56
CA ALA A 60 16.33 4.13 5.95
C ALA A 60 17.25 5.33 6.17
N ALA A 61 18.25 5.54 5.31
CA ALA A 61 19.12 6.72 5.36
C ALA A 61 18.30 8.03 5.23
N THR A 62 17.36 8.07 4.29
CA THR A 62 16.46 9.22 4.11
C THR A 62 15.56 9.44 5.33
N ALA A 63 15.06 8.37 5.95
CA ALA A 63 14.27 8.47 7.17
C ALA A 63 15.10 9.03 8.34
N ILE A 64 16.37 8.62 8.47
CA ILE A 64 17.30 9.18 9.46
C ILE A 64 17.50 10.68 9.21
N GLN A 65 17.73 11.10 7.95
CA GLN A 65 17.83 12.53 7.59
C GLN A 65 16.58 13.33 8.01
N VAL A 66 15.38 12.75 7.83
CA VAL A 66 14.12 13.35 8.29
C VAL A 66 14.09 13.50 9.81
N LEU A 67 14.47 12.46 10.56
CA LEU A 67 14.44 12.44 12.02
C LEU A 67 15.40 13.45 12.64
N VAL A 68 16.62 13.55 12.11
CA VAL A 68 17.64 14.49 12.60
C VAL A 68 17.47 15.90 12.03
N ARG A 69 16.44 16.12 11.19
CA ARG A 69 16.19 17.40 10.49
C ARG A 69 17.40 17.88 9.70
N SER A 70 18.09 16.96 9.01
CA SER A 70 19.28 17.25 8.23
C SER A 70 19.02 18.40 7.23
N PRO A 71 19.95 19.38 7.10
CA PRO A 71 19.85 20.43 6.09
C PRO A 71 20.01 19.88 4.67
N ASP A 72 20.65 18.71 4.52
CA ASP A 72 20.93 18.07 3.22
C ASP A 72 19.74 17.28 2.68
N LEU A 73 18.68 17.12 3.47
CA LEU A 73 17.45 16.50 3.00
C LEU A 73 16.85 17.37 1.88
N VAL A 74 16.62 16.75 0.72
CA VAL A 74 16.00 17.41 -0.45
C VAL A 74 14.55 16.93 -0.61
N PRO A 75 13.54 17.63 -0.06
CA PRO A 75 12.14 17.33 -0.33
C PRO A 75 11.86 17.28 -1.83
N GLY A 76 11.23 16.20 -2.31
CA GLY A 76 10.95 16.00 -3.72
C GLY A 76 12.13 15.53 -4.57
N GLY A 77 13.30 15.25 -3.99
CA GLY A 77 14.38 14.56 -4.68
C GLY A 77 14.00 13.10 -4.92
N LEU A 78 13.59 12.77 -6.15
CA LEU A 78 13.25 11.42 -6.56
C LEU A 78 14.52 10.73 -7.08
N LEU A 79 15.08 9.84 -6.26
CA LEU A 79 16.17 8.97 -6.68
C LEU A 79 15.58 7.74 -7.39
N ARG A 80 15.96 7.53 -8.65
CA ARG A 80 15.70 6.31 -9.42
C ARG A 80 16.99 5.50 -9.49
N LEU A 81 16.89 4.22 -9.21
CA LEU A 81 18.03 3.30 -9.21
C LEU A 81 17.68 2.06 -10.04
N ASP A 82 18.46 1.80 -11.09
CA ASP A 82 18.45 0.54 -11.84
C ASP A 82 19.76 -0.20 -11.52
N LEU A 83 19.65 -1.26 -10.71
CA LEU A 83 20.83 -2.02 -10.26
C LEU A 83 21.44 -2.84 -11.39
N TRP A 84 20.62 -3.32 -12.32
CA TRP A 84 21.10 -4.17 -13.41
C TRP A 84 21.88 -3.34 -14.43
N ALA A 85 21.37 -2.16 -14.76
CA ALA A 85 22.05 -1.22 -15.65
C ALA A 85 23.15 -0.40 -14.95
N GLY A 86 23.25 -0.47 -13.62
CA GLY A 86 24.20 0.34 -12.83
C GLY A 86 23.91 1.84 -12.90
N ARG A 87 22.64 2.25 -13.04
CA ARG A 87 22.25 3.66 -13.23
C ARG A 87 21.55 4.23 -12.00
N ALA A 88 22.00 5.39 -11.56
CA ALA A 88 21.36 6.17 -10.51
C ALA A 88 21.10 7.59 -11.03
N GLU A 89 19.84 8.03 -10.97
CA GLU A 89 19.41 9.33 -11.46
C GLU A 89 18.56 10.00 -10.38
N THR A 90 18.83 11.27 -10.09
CA THR A 90 17.99 12.05 -9.18
C THR A 90 17.29 13.14 -9.95
N THR A 91 15.96 13.13 -9.90
CA THR A 91 15.12 14.16 -10.51
C THR A 91 14.42 14.94 -9.41
N ARG A 92 14.38 16.27 -9.54
CA ARG A 92 13.64 17.12 -8.60
C ARG A 92 12.18 17.20 -9.03
N VAL A 93 11.30 16.64 -8.20
CA VAL A 93 9.86 16.82 -8.34
C VAL A 93 9.48 18.18 -7.75
N GLU A 94 8.73 18.97 -8.50
CA GLU A 94 8.25 20.26 -8.06
C GLU A 94 6.83 20.19 -7.50
N ARG A 95 6.49 21.13 -6.63
CA ARG A 95 5.14 21.27 -6.10
C ARG A 95 4.25 21.87 -7.19
N ALA A 96 3.31 21.08 -7.72
CA ALA A 96 2.29 21.60 -8.63
C ALA A 96 1.41 22.67 -7.94
N ALA A 97 1.23 23.81 -8.60
CA ALA A 97 0.51 24.97 -8.06
C ALA A 97 -0.95 24.65 -7.70
N ASP A 98 -1.59 23.82 -8.51
CA ASP A 98 -3.00 23.47 -8.41
C ASP A 98 -3.24 22.06 -7.84
N CYS A 99 -2.20 21.46 -7.23
CA CYS A 99 -2.24 20.10 -6.71
C CYS A 99 -3.47 19.89 -5.81
N PRO A 100 -4.32 18.88 -6.10
CA PRO A 100 -5.55 18.66 -5.34
C PRO A 100 -5.28 18.40 -3.86
N CYS A 101 -4.18 17.72 -3.54
CA CYS A 101 -3.81 17.33 -2.18
C CYS A 101 -3.09 18.45 -1.41
N CYS A 102 -1.85 18.79 -1.76
CA CYS A 102 -1.06 19.76 -0.97
C CYS A 102 -1.30 21.23 -1.33
N GLY A 103 -1.98 21.51 -2.45
CA GLY A 103 -2.41 22.86 -2.82
C GLY A 103 -3.82 23.14 -2.32
N LYS A 104 -4.79 22.39 -2.85
CA LYS A 104 -6.23 22.60 -2.60
C LYS A 104 -6.77 21.89 -1.35
N ARG A 105 -5.92 21.15 -0.62
CA ARG A 105 -6.27 20.42 0.62
C ARG A 105 -7.45 19.44 0.49
N ARG A 106 -7.64 18.87 -0.70
CA ARG A 106 -8.64 17.82 -0.94
C ARG A 106 -8.03 16.45 -0.68
N PHE A 107 -8.48 15.80 0.38
CA PHE A 107 -8.01 14.50 0.82
C PHE A 107 -9.00 13.39 0.47
N GLU A 108 -9.26 13.19 -0.83
CA GLU A 108 -10.23 12.21 -1.34
C GLU A 108 -10.09 10.81 -0.74
N PHE A 109 -8.85 10.40 -0.44
CA PHE A 109 -8.55 9.07 0.11
C PHE A 109 -8.84 8.95 1.62
N LEU A 110 -9.06 10.06 2.33
CA LEU A 110 -9.50 10.06 3.73
C LEU A 110 -11.03 10.02 3.85
N SER A 111 -11.75 10.47 2.81
CA SER A 111 -13.19 10.70 2.86
C SER A 111 -14.06 9.56 2.32
N ARG A 112 -13.47 8.45 1.84
CA ARG A 112 -14.23 7.36 1.17
C ARG A 112 -14.54 6.17 2.10
N PRO A 113 -15.71 5.50 1.93
CA PRO A 113 -16.07 4.27 2.61
C PRO A 113 -15.17 3.09 2.18
N SER A 114 -15.34 1.93 2.83
CA SER A 114 -14.69 0.65 2.54
C SER A 114 -14.22 0.51 1.08
N ARG A 115 -12.92 0.29 0.91
CA ARG A 115 -12.31 0.12 -0.41
C ARG A 115 -11.73 -1.28 -0.52
N THR A 116 -11.98 -1.94 -1.64
CA THR A 116 -11.12 -3.01 -2.12
C THR A 116 -9.91 -2.42 -2.83
N THR A 117 -8.73 -3.02 -2.65
CA THR A 117 -7.50 -2.64 -3.34
C THR A 117 -6.72 -3.91 -3.62
N ILE A 118 -6.30 -4.11 -4.86
CA ILE A 118 -5.46 -5.24 -5.24
C ILE A 118 -4.04 -4.97 -4.72
N LEU A 119 -3.51 -5.89 -3.91
CA LEU A 119 -2.11 -5.90 -3.51
C LEU A 119 -1.29 -6.74 -4.49
N CYS A 120 0.04 -6.61 -4.46
CA CYS A 120 0.93 -7.38 -5.31
C CYS A 120 0.59 -8.89 -5.26
N GLY A 121 0.29 -9.48 -6.41
CA GLY A 121 -0.22 -10.85 -6.54
C GLY A 121 -1.74 -10.90 -6.77
N ASP A 122 -2.42 -11.89 -6.17
CA ASP A 122 -3.86 -12.15 -6.31
C ASP A 122 -4.68 -11.75 -5.07
N ALA A 123 -4.07 -11.00 -4.14
CA ALA A 123 -4.70 -10.63 -2.89
C ALA A 123 -5.46 -9.31 -3.01
N VAL A 124 -6.76 -9.33 -2.78
CA VAL A 124 -7.59 -8.13 -2.64
C VAL A 124 -7.69 -7.74 -1.18
N GLN A 125 -7.18 -6.58 -0.81
CA GLN A 125 -7.39 -5.99 0.51
C GLN A 125 -8.73 -5.27 0.55
N VAL A 126 -9.59 -5.62 1.50
CA VAL A 126 -10.82 -4.90 1.83
C VAL A 126 -10.59 -4.11 3.10
N LEU A 127 -10.79 -2.79 3.03
CA LEU A 127 -10.76 -1.90 4.19
C LEU A 127 -12.18 -1.73 4.75
N PRO A 128 -12.38 -1.75 6.07
CA PRO A 128 -13.68 -1.49 6.69
C PRO A 128 -14.09 -0.02 6.54
N ARG A 129 -15.41 0.26 6.63
CA ARG A 129 -15.96 1.64 6.59
C ARG A 129 -15.59 2.40 7.84
N THR A 130 -15.59 1.71 8.97
CA THR A 130 -15.22 2.19 10.30
C THR A 130 -14.18 1.24 10.87
N ARG A 131 -13.04 1.79 11.33
CA ARG A 131 -12.10 1.01 12.13
C ARG A 131 -12.75 0.74 13.49
N GLY A 132 -12.71 -0.51 13.92
CA GLY A 132 -13.23 -0.96 15.20
C GLY A 132 -12.51 -2.22 15.65
N ASP A 133 -12.80 -2.66 16.87
CA ASP A 133 -12.24 -3.89 17.42
C ASP A 133 -13.19 -5.05 17.08
N LEU A 134 -12.78 -5.90 16.17
CA LEU A 134 -13.56 -7.03 15.70
C LEU A 134 -13.28 -8.24 16.59
N ASP A 135 -14.33 -8.79 17.21
CA ASP A 135 -14.26 -10.05 17.95
C ASP A 135 -13.98 -11.21 16.99
N LEU A 136 -12.69 -11.58 16.89
CA LEU A 136 -12.23 -12.65 16.00
C LEU A 136 -12.66 -14.03 16.49
N ASP A 137 -12.80 -14.25 17.80
CA ASP A 137 -13.26 -15.53 18.36
C ASP A 137 -14.73 -15.76 18.02
N GLY A 138 -15.58 -14.75 18.23
CA GLY A 138 -16.98 -14.77 17.83
C GLY A 138 -17.15 -14.93 16.31
N LEU A 139 -16.31 -14.24 15.53
CA LEU A 139 -16.30 -14.41 14.07
C LEU A 139 -15.88 -15.83 13.66
N ALA A 140 -14.87 -16.42 14.32
CA ALA A 140 -14.42 -17.77 14.04
C ALA A 140 -15.52 -18.80 14.30
N ALA A 141 -16.20 -18.69 15.44
CA ALA A 141 -17.33 -19.55 15.78
C ALA A 141 -18.44 -19.49 14.72
N ARG A 142 -18.76 -18.28 14.22
CA ARG A 142 -19.78 -18.09 13.18
C ARG A 142 -19.40 -18.66 11.82
N LEU A 143 -18.11 -18.62 11.46
CA LEU A 143 -17.62 -19.06 10.15
C LEU A 143 -17.26 -20.55 10.09
N THR A 144 -17.02 -21.18 11.24
CA THR A 144 -16.62 -22.60 11.33
C THR A 144 -17.63 -23.55 10.66
N PRO A 145 -18.96 -23.34 10.74
CA PRO A 145 -19.94 -24.18 10.02
C PRO A 145 -19.87 -24.03 8.49
N LEU A 146 -19.28 -22.95 7.98
CA LEU A 146 -19.29 -22.58 6.57
C LEU A 146 -18.00 -22.97 5.83
N GLY A 147 -16.94 -23.37 6.55
CA GLY A 147 -15.69 -23.82 5.96
C GLY A 147 -14.54 -23.95 6.95
N LYS A 148 -13.31 -24.02 6.44
CA LYS A 148 -12.11 -24.19 7.27
C LYS A 148 -11.70 -22.85 7.88
N VAL A 149 -11.74 -22.73 9.19
CA VAL A 149 -11.38 -21.52 9.93
C VAL A 149 -10.31 -21.83 10.96
N ARG A 150 -9.35 -20.92 11.12
CA ARG A 150 -8.34 -20.98 12.18
C ARG A 150 -7.95 -19.57 12.64
N LEU A 151 -7.65 -19.44 13.91
CA LEU A 151 -6.97 -18.25 14.45
C LEU A 151 -5.48 -18.51 14.46
N ALA A 152 -4.68 -17.55 13.99
CA ALA A 152 -3.23 -17.65 14.04
C ALA A 152 -2.58 -16.27 14.08
N GLY A 153 -1.67 -16.06 15.04
CA GLY A 153 -0.89 -14.82 15.13
C GLY A 153 -1.73 -13.56 15.22
N GLY A 154 -2.88 -13.60 15.89
CA GLY A 154 -3.77 -12.45 16.05
C GLY A 154 -4.64 -12.12 14.83
N VAL A 155 -4.73 -13.00 13.84
CA VAL A 155 -5.66 -12.87 12.71
C VAL A 155 -6.52 -14.12 12.56
N LEU A 156 -7.69 -13.97 11.93
CA LEU A 156 -8.55 -15.06 11.53
C LEU A 156 -8.26 -15.43 10.08
N VAL A 157 -7.99 -16.70 9.81
CA VAL A 157 -7.82 -17.23 8.45
C VAL A 157 -8.95 -18.20 8.16
N ALA A 158 -9.72 -17.93 7.11
CA ALA A 158 -10.83 -18.76 6.67
C ALA A 158 -10.70 -19.14 5.19
N SER A 159 -11.11 -20.35 4.84
CA SER A 159 -11.34 -20.77 3.46
C SER A 159 -12.83 -20.99 3.26
N LEU A 160 -13.45 -20.08 2.51
CA LEU A 160 -14.90 -20.03 2.28
C LEU A 160 -15.16 -19.83 0.79
N GLU A 161 -16.11 -20.57 0.22
CA GLU A 161 -16.52 -20.44 -1.19
C GLU A 161 -15.34 -20.40 -2.19
N GLY A 162 -14.28 -21.19 -1.96
CA GLY A 162 -13.08 -21.24 -2.82
C GLY A 162 -12.11 -20.06 -2.68
N ALA A 163 -12.44 -19.05 -1.87
CA ALA A 163 -11.58 -17.92 -1.53
C ALA A 163 -10.86 -18.13 -0.19
N GLN A 164 -9.70 -17.51 -0.02
CA GLN A 164 -9.00 -17.46 1.27
C GLN A 164 -9.12 -16.05 1.86
N LEU A 165 -9.73 -15.96 3.04
CA LEU A 165 -9.90 -14.72 3.78
C LEU A 165 -8.92 -14.69 4.94
N THR A 166 -8.24 -13.57 5.12
CA THR A 166 -7.46 -13.25 6.34
C THR A 166 -8.04 -11.97 6.93
N VAL A 167 -8.60 -12.04 8.12
CA VAL A 167 -9.28 -10.92 8.79
C VAL A 167 -8.45 -10.46 9.98
N PHE A 168 -8.23 -9.15 10.05
CA PHE A 168 -7.45 -8.49 11.09
C PHE A 168 -8.38 -7.96 12.19
N PRO A 169 -7.88 -7.78 13.43
CA PRO A 169 -8.67 -7.25 14.54
C PRO A 169 -9.30 -5.88 14.26
N ASP A 170 -8.62 -5.06 13.45
CA ASP A 170 -9.12 -3.72 13.07
C ASP A 170 -10.18 -3.74 11.96
N GLY A 171 -10.68 -4.93 11.60
CA GLY A 171 -11.71 -5.16 10.59
C GLY A 171 -11.19 -5.22 9.15
N ARG A 172 -9.90 -5.00 8.89
CA ARG A 172 -9.34 -5.20 7.54
C ARG A 172 -9.44 -6.67 7.15
N ALA A 173 -9.57 -6.94 5.85
CA ALA A 173 -9.46 -8.29 5.32
C ALA A 173 -8.54 -8.34 4.09
N LEU A 174 -7.87 -9.47 3.91
CA LEU A 174 -7.23 -9.87 2.66
C LEU A 174 -8.00 -11.05 2.10
N VAL A 175 -8.44 -10.96 0.85
CA VAL A 175 -9.15 -12.01 0.14
C VAL A 175 -8.31 -12.43 -1.05
N LYS A 176 -7.82 -13.66 -1.05
CA LYS A 176 -7.12 -14.26 -2.19
C LYS A 176 -8.08 -15.14 -3.00
N ARG A 177 -7.74 -15.37 -4.28
CA ARG A 177 -8.56 -16.13 -5.24
C ARG A 177 -9.95 -15.52 -5.46
N ALA A 178 -10.04 -14.19 -5.46
CA ALA A 178 -11.28 -13.46 -5.73
C ALA A 178 -11.00 -12.18 -6.53
N SER A 179 -11.93 -11.83 -7.42
CA SER A 179 -11.95 -10.48 -8.02
C SER A 179 -12.31 -9.43 -6.96
N PRO A 180 -12.04 -8.14 -7.20
CA PRO A 180 -12.40 -7.07 -6.27
C PRO A 180 -13.88 -7.06 -5.85
N ASP A 181 -14.80 -7.25 -6.79
CA ASP A 181 -16.25 -7.27 -6.50
C ASP A 181 -16.65 -8.50 -5.67
N ARG A 182 -16.05 -9.66 -5.98
CA ARG A 182 -16.28 -10.89 -5.21
C ARG A 182 -15.69 -10.75 -3.80
N ALA A 183 -14.51 -10.16 -3.67
CA ALA A 183 -13.89 -9.91 -2.36
C ALA A 183 -14.73 -8.97 -1.51
N GLN A 184 -15.27 -7.88 -2.09
CA GLN A 184 -16.20 -6.99 -1.40
C GLN A 184 -17.47 -7.72 -0.98
N THR A 185 -18.06 -8.53 -1.87
CA THR A 185 -19.28 -9.31 -1.58
C THR A 185 -19.06 -10.29 -0.43
N LEU A 186 -17.95 -11.03 -0.43
CA LEU A 186 -17.60 -11.96 0.65
C LEU A 186 -17.36 -11.22 1.96
N TYR A 187 -16.69 -10.07 1.90
CA TYR A 187 -16.48 -9.22 3.07
C TYR A 187 -17.81 -8.71 3.65
N ASP A 188 -18.68 -8.17 2.82
CA ASP A 188 -19.97 -7.61 3.27
C ASP A 188 -20.88 -8.70 3.82
N ARG A 189 -20.83 -9.91 3.25
CA ARG A 189 -21.61 -11.06 3.70
C ARG A 189 -21.13 -11.61 5.05
N TYR A 190 -19.81 -11.72 5.24
CA TYR A 190 -19.24 -12.53 6.33
C TYR A 190 -18.54 -11.75 7.43
N ILE A 191 -18.13 -10.52 7.15
CA ILE A 191 -17.26 -9.73 8.04
C ILE A 191 -17.93 -8.41 8.40
N ALA A 192 -18.47 -7.69 7.42
CA ALA A 192 -19.14 -6.44 7.66
C ALA A 192 -20.35 -6.62 8.59
N ARG A 193 -20.61 -5.58 9.37
CA ARG A 193 -21.84 -5.35 10.12
C ARG A 193 -22.55 -4.15 9.52
#